data_AF-A0A838ICJ0-F1
#
_entry.id   AF-A0A838ICJ0-F1
#
_cell.length_a   1.000
_cell.length_b   1.000
_cell.length_c   1.000
_cell.angle_alpha   90.00
_cell.angle_beta   90.00
_cell.angle_gamma   90.00
#
_symmetry.space_group_name_H-M   'P 1'
#
loop_
_entity.id
_entity.type
_entity.pdbx_description
1 polymer ?
#
loop_
_entity_poly.entity_id
_entity_poly.type
_entity_poly.pdbx_seq_one_letter_code
_entity_poly.pdbx_strand_id
1 'polypeptide(L)' 'MGPPPASGSRPALLIGGSSGRAFRRAAQHADGWTMGGGTPDMLAEARGALKGEWSKAGRDGDPRVVALFY' A
#
# COMPACT_ATOMS: atom_id res chain seq x y z
N MET A 1 -12.92 -26.52 0.12
CA MET A 1 -11.81 -25.67 -0.35
C MET A 1 -12.04 -25.40 -1.84
N GLY A 2 -12.08 -24.13 -2.26
CA GLY A 2 -12.23 -23.75 -3.67
C GLY A 2 -10.92 -23.87 -4.47
N PRO A 3 -10.94 -23.64 -5.78
CA PRO A 3 -9.73 -23.65 -6.59
C PRO A 3 -8.73 -22.57 -6.11
N PRO A 4 -7.42 -22.79 -6.28
CA PRO A 4 -6.42 -21.78 -5.96
C PRO A 4 -6.57 -20.54 -6.86
N PRO A 5 -5.98 -19.39 -6.49
CA PRO A 5 -5.93 -18.22 -7.37
C PRO A 5 -5.33 -18.59 -8.74
N ALA A 6 -5.94 -18.08 -9.81
CA ALA A 6 -5.59 -18.45 -11.18
C ALA A 6 -4.12 -18.18 -11.55
N SER A 7 -3.48 -17.20 -10.91
CA SER A 7 -2.07 -16.86 -11.14
C SER A 7 -1.06 -17.80 -10.46
N GLY A 8 -1.52 -18.82 -9.73
CA GLY A 8 -0.65 -19.72 -8.94
C GLY A 8 0.07 -19.03 -7.77
N SER A 9 -0.18 -17.74 -7.55
CA SER A 9 0.39 -16.90 -6.50
C SER A 9 -0.73 -16.26 -5.68
N ARG A 10 -0.40 -15.72 -4.51
CA ARG A 10 -1.39 -14.96 -3.73
C ARG A 10 -1.83 -13.71 -4.53
N PRO A 11 -3.07 -13.25 -4.36
CA PRO A 11 -3.49 -11.95 -4.86
C PRO A 11 -2.60 -10.82 -4.32
N ALA A 12 -2.47 -9.76 -5.11
CA ALA A 12 -1.84 -8.51 -4.64
C ALA A 12 -2.71 -7.89 -3.54
N LEU A 13 -2.07 -7.46 -2.45
CA LEU A 13 -2.74 -6.87 -1.30
C LEU A 13 -2.38 -5.38 -1.20
N LEU A 14 -3.41 -4.54 -1.08
CA LEU A 14 -3.27 -3.12 -0.77
C LEU A 14 -4.01 -2.83 0.54
N ILE A 15 -3.39 -2.07 1.44
CA ILE A 15 -4.01 -1.64 2.70
C ILE A 15 -4.27 -0.13 2.61
N GLY A 16 -5.49 0.31 2.91
CA GLY A 16 -5.84 1.73 2.94
C GLY A 16 -5.75 2.37 4.33
N GLY A 17 -6.09 3.65 4.40
CA GLY A 17 -6.16 4.45 5.64
C GLY A 17 -5.06 5.51 5.75
N SER A 18 -5.33 6.61 6.44
CA SER A 18 -4.47 7.80 6.48
C SER A 18 -3.56 7.90 7.72
N SER A 19 -3.67 6.96 8.66
CA SER A 19 -2.86 7.00 9.89
C SER A 19 -1.45 6.46 9.67
N GLY A 20 -0.48 6.91 10.47
CA GLY A 20 0.88 6.32 10.48
C GLY A 20 0.88 4.80 10.72
N ARG A 21 -0.05 4.29 11.54
CA ARG A 21 -0.24 2.85 11.77
C ARG A 21 -0.68 2.11 10.50
N ALA A 22 -1.49 2.75 9.65
CA ALA A 22 -1.90 2.17 8.37
C ALA A 22 -0.72 2.07 7.40
N PHE A 23 0.12 3.11 7.31
CA PHE A 23 1.33 3.07 6.49
C PHE A 23 2.32 2.00 6.96
N ARG A 24 2.55 1.90 8.27
CA ARG A 24 3.38 0.84 8.84
C ARG A 24 2.83 -0.55 8.53
N ARG A 25 1.52 -0.75 8.65
CA ARG A 25 0.88 -2.04 8.33
C ARG A 25 0.99 -2.38 6.85
N ALA A 26 0.79 -1.40 5.97
CA ALA A 26 0.97 -1.56 4.53
C ALA A 26 2.42 -1.94 4.20
N ALA A 27 3.39 -1.27 4.81
CA ALA A 27 4.81 -1.56 4.63
C ALA A 27 5.22 -2.96 5.09
N GLN A 28 4.64 -3.44 6.19
CA GLN A 28 5.03 -4.73 6.78
C GLN A 28 4.32 -5.93 6.14
N HIS A 29 3.13 -5.75 5.57
CA HIS A 29 2.26 -6.88 5.23
C HIS A 29 1.61 -6.83 3.85
N ALA A 30 1.74 -5.73 3.11
CA ALA A 30 1.06 -5.54 1.83
C ALA A 30 2.06 -5.31 0.70
N ASP A 31 1.56 -5.31 -0.53
CA ASP A 31 2.32 -4.93 -1.72
C ASP A 31 2.26 -3.41 -1.96
N GLY A 32 1.46 -2.70 -1.16
CA GLY A 32 1.24 -1.28 -1.31
C GLY A 32 0.08 -0.73 -0.50
N TRP A 33 -0.33 0.48 -0.87
CA TRP A 33 -1.33 1.28 -0.19
C TRP A 33 -2.30 1.95 -1.18
N THR A 34 -3.53 2.21 -0.74
CA THR A 34 -4.56 2.88 -1.53
C THR A 34 -5.13 4.10 -0.82
N MET A 35 -5.26 5.21 -1.55
CA MET A 35 -5.96 6.42 -1.10
C MET A 35 -7.45 6.34 -1.44
N GLY A 36 -8.28 6.42 -0.39
CA GLY A 36 -9.75 6.50 -0.49
C GLY A 36 -10.25 7.78 -1.19
N GLY A 37 -9.60 8.89 -0.89
CA GLY A 37 -9.87 10.22 -1.42
C GLY A 37 -8.92 11.24 -0.80
N GLY A 38 -8.75 12.38 -1.47
CA GLY A 38 -7.81 13.42 -1.07
C GLY A 38 -7.34 14.24 -2.27
N THR A 39 -6.52 15.25 -2.00
CA THR A 39 -5.88 16.05 -3.05
C THR A 39 -4.60 15.37 -3.56
N PRO A 40 -4.08 15.76 -4.73
CA PRO A 40 -2.77 15.30 -5.21
C PRO A 40 -1.63 15.55 -4.21
N ASP A 41 -1.65 16.67 -3.49
CA ASP A 41 -0.63 16.98 -2.48
C ASP A 41 -0.71 16.03 -1.29
N MET A 42 -1.92 15.70 -0.82
CA MET A 42 -2.11 14.68 0.21
C MET A 42 -1.60 13.30 -0.26
N LEU A 43 -1.79 12.97 -1.54
CA LEU A 43 -1.26 11.73 -2.12
C LEU A 43 0.26 11.72 -2.13
N ALA A 44 0.89 12.84 -2.49
CA ALA A 44 2.33 12.98 -2.47
C ALA A 44 2.90 12.84 -1.04
N GLU A 45 2.27 13.46 -0.05
CA GLU A 45 2.63 13.35 1.36
C GLU A 45 2.50 11.90 1.87
N ALA A 46 1.34 11.28 1.63
CA ALA A 46 1.08 9.89 2.04
C ALA A 46 2.06 8.91 1.38
N ARG A 47 2.40 9.11 0.10
CA ARG A 47 3.43 8.32 -0.59
C ARG A 47 4.80 8.48 0.06
N GLY A 48 5.17 9.68 0.50
CA GLY A 48 6.40 9.93 1.25
C GLY A 48 6.43 9.18 2.58
N ALA A 49 5.37 9.29 3.37
CA ALA A 49 5.25 8.58 4.64
C ALA A 49 5.31 7.05 4.47
N LEU A 50 4.62 6.52 3.46
CA LEU A 50 4.63 5.09 3.13
C LEU A 50 6.03 4.61 2.72
N LYS A 51 6.75 5.36 1.88
CA LYS A 51 8.13 5.02 1.50
C LYS A 51 9.06 5.00 2.71
N GLY A 52 8.89 5.93 3.64
CA GLY A 52 9.64 5.93 4.90
C GLY A 52 9.41 4.65 5.71
N GLU A 53 8.16 4.23 5.87
CA GLU A 53 7.84 2.97 6.58
C GLU A 53 8.28 1.72 5.79
N TRP A 54 8.23 1.75 4.46
CA TRP A 54 8.71 0.67 3.58
C TRP A 54 10.20 0.40 3.77
N SER A 55 11.01 1.47 3.76
CA SER A 55 12.44 1.39 4.00
C SER A 55 12.76 0.90 5.42
N LYS A 56 12.07 1.42 6.45
CA LYS A 56 12.22 0.94 7.83
C LYS A 56 11.85 -0.54 8.01
N ALA A 57 10.90 -1.04 7.21
CA ALA A 57 10.52 -2.44 7.21
C ALA A 57 11.54 -3.35 6.49
N GLY A 58 12.63 -2.79 5.94
CA GLY A 58 13.66 -3.55 5.21
C GLY A 58 13.15 -4.18 3.93
N ARG A 59 12.12 -3.59 3.31
CA ARG A 59 11.51 -4.09 2.09
C ARG A 59 12.28 -3.57 0.87
N ASP A 60 12.54 -4.46 -0.07
CA ASP A 60 13.11 -4.09 -1.37
C ASP A 60 12.09 -3.34 -2.25
N GLY A 61 12.62 -2.54 -3.17
CA GLY A 61 11.83 -1.81 -4.16
C GLY A 61 10.93 -0.72 -3.58
N ASP A 62 9.90 -0.34 -4.33
CA ASP A 62 8.94 0.69 -3.96
C ASP A 62 7.55 0.08 -3.68
N PRO A 63 6.80 0.62 -2.70
CA PRO A 63 5.41 0.24 -2.49
C PRO A 63 4.55 0.63 -3.68
N ARG A 64 3.58 -0.20 -4.05
CA ARG A 64 2.53 0.19 -4.98
C ARG A 64 1.63 1.25 -4.34
N VAL A 65 1.41 2.37 -5.03
CA VAL A 65 0.49 3.42 -4.58
C VAL A 65 -0.58 3.61 -5.63
N VAL A 66 -1.83 3.54 -5.20
CA VAL A 66 -3.00 3.82 -6.05
C VAL A 66 -3.95 4.79 -5.33
N ALA A 67 -4.75 5.51 -6.10
CA ALA A 67 -5.78 6.40 -5.57
C ALA A 67 -7.06 6.20 -6.40
N LEU A 68 -8.21 6.41 -5.75
CA LEU A 68 -9.48 6.45 -6.44
C LEU A 68 -9.61 7.79 -7.18
N PHE A 69 -10.01 7.71 -8.45
CA PHE A 69 -10.39 8.85 -9.27
C PHE A 69 -11.84 8.65 -9.69
N TYR A 70 -12.67 9.67 -9.46
CA TYR A 70 -14.08 9.72 -9.83
C TYR A 70 -14.32 10.87 -10.80
#